data_AF-A0AAE5BUB1-F1
#
_entry.id   AF-A0AAE5BUB1-F1
#
_cell.length_a   1.000
_cell.length_b   1.000
_cell.length_c   1.000
_cell.angle_alpha   90.00
_cell.angle_beta   90.00
_cell.angle_gamma   90.00
#
_symmetry.space_group_name_H-M   'P 1'
#
loop_
_entity.id
_entity.type
_entity.pdbx_description
1 polymer ?
#
loop_
_entity_poly.entity_id
_entity_poly.type
_entity_poly.pdbx_seq_one_letter_code
_entity_poly.pdbx_strand_id
1 'polypeptide(L)'
;MRRLALVLLLAACQMQAPGGGPAGVSGIADEAIEVTTLEAALPTDAAVASPAVTPPTAGAAPPTEGAGVTPAVAPPTAGTALPTDGTGVTPAVAPPTEEAAPPVEEALPPPISPEQAKCERGGGTWAKVGALGRICVKPTGQGGKSCRVKSDCKGECLAQSGTCAPIAPLMGCNEVMDNQGRRMTQCLE
;
A
#
# COMPACT_ATOMS: atom_id res chain seq x y z
N MET A 1 29.77 -16.76 -36.65
CA MET A 1 30.07 -15.31 -36.79
C MET A 1 28.87 -14.37 -36.65
N ARG A 2 27.61 -14.87 -36.58
CA ARG A 2 26.40 -14.01 -36.48
C ARG A 2 26.00 -13.59 -35.05
N ARG A 3 26.71 -14.10 -34.02
CA ARG A 3 26.46 -13.78 -32.60
C ARG A 3 27.34 -12.64 -32.05
N LEU A 4 28.39 -12.23 -32.76
CA LEU A 4 29.23 -11.09 -32.34
C LEU A 4 28.62 -9.72 -32.68
N ALA A 5 27.67 -9.67 -33.62
CA ALA A 5 27.09 -8.41 -34.07
C ALA A 5 26.03 -7.83 -33.10
N LEU A 6 25.45 -8.64 -32.21
CA LEU A 6 24.37 -8.18 -31.32
C LEU A 6 24.89 -7.48 -30.04
N VAL A 7 26.15 -7.72 -29.66
CA VAL A 7 26.74 -7.15 -28.43
C VAL A 7 27.21 -5.70 -28.64
N LEU A 8 27.46 -5.28 -29.89
CA LEU A 8 27.94 -3.93 -30.21
C LEU A 8 26.82 -2.86 -30.30
N LEU A 9 25.54 -3.24 -30.30
CA LEU A 9 24.42 -2.30 -30.45
C LEU A 9 23.89 -1.70 -29.14
N LEU A 10 24.32 -2.20 -27.97
CA LEU A 10 23.86 -1.72 -26.65
C LEU A 10 24.73 -0.60 -26.04
N ALA A 11 25.82 -0.18 -26.70
CA ALA A 11 26.78 0.80 -26.14
C ALA A 11 26.54 2.27 -26.56
N ALA A 12 25.54 2.57 -27.39
CA ALA A 12 25.43 3.89 -28.05
C ALA A 12 24.38 4.86 -27.45
N CYS A 13 23.69 4.54 -26.35
CA CYS A 13 22.59 5.38 -25.83
C CYS A 13 22.95 6.29 -24.63
N GLN A 14 24.22 6.51 -24.28
CA GLN A 14 24.60 7.28 -23.08
C GLN A 14 25.35 8.60 -23.32
N MET A 15 25.35 9.15 -24.55
CA MET A 15 26.09 10.38 -24.86
C MET A 15 25.19 11.43 -25.50
N GLN A 16 24.21 11.97 -24.75
CA GLN A 16 23.60 13.25 -25.13
C GLN A 16 22.99 13.98 -23.91
N ALA A 17 23.82 14.73 -23.20
CA ALA A 17 23.37 15.80 -22.30
C ALA A 17 24.29 17.01 -22.48
N PRO A 18 23.78 18.15 -23.01
CA PRO A 18 24.49 19.42 -22.95
C PRO A 18 23.80 20.41 -21.99
N GLY A 19 24.64 21.11 -21.23
CA GLY A 19 24.31 22.33 -20.48
C GLY A 19 24.30 22.08 -18.97
N GLY A 20 25.25 22.52 -18.16
CA GLY A 20 26.12 23.69 -18.29
C GLY A 20 25.78 24.66 -17.14
N GLY A 21 26.41 24.46 -15.98
CA GLY A 21 26.33 25.37 -14.84
C GLY A 21 27.74 25.57 -14.25
N PRO A 22 28.12 26.80 -13.85
CA PRO A 22 29.51 27.15 -13.56
C PRO A 22 29.99 26.63 -12.20
N ALA A 23 31.28 26.34 -12.18
CA ALA A 23 32.05 25.92 -11.03
C ALA A 23 32.25 27.03 -10.00
N GLY A 24 32.35 26.59 -8.74
CA GLY A 24 32.84 27.34 -7.59
C GLY A 24 32.16 26.82 -6.31
N VAL A 25 32.81 26.50 -5.20
CA VAL A 25 34.18 26.62 -4.72
C VAL A 25 34.32 25.59 -3.57
N SER A 26 35.47 24.91 -3.53
CA SER A 26 36.24 24.35 -2.40
C SER A 26 35.59 23.81 -1.11
N GLY A 27 36.06 22.61 -0.74
CA GLY A 27 36.73 22.36 0.55
C GLY A 27 35.87 22.36 1.80
N ILE A 28 35.39 21.17 2.19
CA ILE A 28 34.82 20.93 3.52
C ILE A 28 36.00 20.65 4.46
N ALA A 29 36.53 21.72 5.05
CA ALA A 29 37.26 21.62 6.31
C ALA A 29 36.24 21.55 7.44
N ASP A 30 36.57 20.71 8.42
CA ASP A 30 35.87 20.48 9.67
C ASP A 30 35.74 21.80 10.44
N GLU A 31 34.54 22.41 10.44
CA GLU A 31 34.22 23.53 11.32
C GLU A 31 32.77 23.43 11.80
N ALA A 32 32.58 23.82 13.06
CA ALA A 32 31.45 23.50 13.91
C ALA A 32 30.07 23.83 13.31
N ILE A 33 29.13 22.91 13.49
CA ILE A 33 27.71 23.10 13.21
C ILE A 33 27.14 24.06 14.28
N GLU A 34 27.11 25.36 13.98
CA GLU A 34 26.29 26.30 14.72
C GLU A 34 24.83 26.18 14.24
N VAL A 35 23.94 25.84 15.18
CA VAL A 35 22.50 25.80 14.96
C VAL A 35 21.98 27.23 14.91
N THR A 36 21.99 27.83 13.73
CA THR A 36 21.34 29.12 13.51
C THR A 36 19.82 28.91 13.58
N THR A 37 19.21 29.39 14.66
CA THR A 37 17.75 29.49 14.78
C THR A 37 17.23 30.37 13.65
N LEU A 38 16.38 29.79 12.81
CA LEU A 38 15.75 30.46 11.69
C LEU A 38 14.73 31.49 12.23
N GLU A 39 15.21 32.71 12.46
CA GLU A 39 14.40 33.87 12.84
C GLU A 39 13.47 34.22 11.67
N ALA A 40 12.17 34.14 11.93
CA ALA A 40 11.11 34.41 10.97
C ALA A 40 11.02 35.91 10.66
N ALA A 41 11.65 36.34 9.55
CA ALA A 41 11.31 37.60 8.91
C ALA A 41 10.02 37.41 8.10
N LEU A 42 8.90 37.89 8.64
CA LEU A 42 7.64 38.06 7.91
C LEU A 42 7.79 39.22 6.91
N PRO A 43 7.69 39.01 5.59
CA PRO A 43 7.45 40.11 4.68
C PRO A 43 5.98 40.54 4.83
N THR A 44 5.81 41.78 5.30
CA THR A 44 4.55 42.50 5.21
C THR A 44 4.51 43.17 3.84
N ASP A 45 3.33 43.14 3.22
CA ASP A 45 2.93 43.91 2.03
C ASP A 45 3.45 43.48 0.64
N ALA A 46 2.66 42.64 -0.01
CA ALA A 46 2.40 42.79 -1.44
C ALA A 46 0.96 42.32 -1.74
N ALA A 47 0.07 43.29 -1.89
CA ALA A 47 -1.27 43.10 -2.43
C ALA A 47 -1.17 42.48 -3.84
N VAL A 48 -1.37 41.16 -3.92
CA VAL A 48 -1.59 40.47 -5.19
C VAL A 48 -3.10 40.45 -5.42
N ALA A 49 -3.53 41.16 -6.45
CA ALA A 49 -4.89 41.19 -6.94
C ALA A 49 -5.45 39.76 -7.11
N SER A 50 -6.63 39.53 -6.53
CA SER A 50 -7.40 38.31 -6.76
C SER A 50 -7.68 38.14 -8.26
N PRO A 51 -7.32 37.01 -8.90
CA PRO A 51 -7.98 36.64 -10.13
C PRO A 51 -9.42 36.29 -9.79
N ALA A 52 -10.36 37.00 -10.42
CA ALA A 52 -11.78 36.68 -10.35
C ALA A 52 -11.99 35.22 -10.78
N VAL A 53 -12.39 34.40 -9.81
CA VAL A 53 -12.87 33.04 -10.06
C VAL A 53 -14.19 33.17 -10.79
N THR A 54 -14.19 32.88 -12.08
CA THR A 54 -15.43 32.63 -12.83
C THR A 54 -16.06 31.34 -12.28
N PRO A 55 -17.34 31.35 -11.87
CA PRO A 55 -18.02 30.13 -11.48
C PRO A 55 -18.13 29.20 -12.70
N PRO A 56 -17.97 27.87 -12.54
CA PRO A 56 -18.31 26.94 -13.61
C PRO A 56 -19.82 27.04 -13.87
N THR A 57 -20.17 27.42 -15.10
CA THR A 57 -21.52 27.37 -15.64
C THR A 57 -22.11 25.98 -15.38
N ALA A 58 -23.19 25.94 -14.59
CA ALA A 58 -24.04 24.78 -14.42
C ALA A 58 -24.68 24.42 -15.76
N GLY A 59 -24.03 23.53 -16.49
CA GLY A 59 -24.61 22.82 -17.63
C GLY A 59 -25.56 21.75 -17.11
N ALA A 60 -26.84 22.12 -16.98
CA ALA A 60 -27.93 21.17 -16.86
C ALA A 60 -28.08 20.41 -18.20
N ALA A 61 -27.93 19.09 -18.16
CA ALA A 61 -28.41 18.17 -19.17
C ALA A 61 -29.00 16.93 -18.46
N PRO A 62 -30.06 16.32 -19.03
CA PRO A 62 -31.13 15.63 -18.29
C PRO A 62 -30.75 14.25 -17.71
N PRO A 63 -31.57 13.72 -16.78
CA PRO A 63 -31.48 12.33 -16.36
C PRO A 63 -31.98 11.44 -17.50
N THR A 64 -31.12 10.58 -18.04
CA THR A 64 -31.58 9.45 -18.84
C THR A 64 -31.56 8.22 -17.96
N GLU A 65 -32.76 7.84 -17.53
CA GLU A 65 -33.10 6.54 -16.97
C GLU A 65 -32.53 5.42 -17.86
N GLY A 66 -31.52 4.73 -17.34
CA GLY A 66 -30.94 3.53 -17.93
C GLY A 66 -31.22 2.35 -17.03
N ALA A 67 -32.34 1.69 -17.31
CA ALA A 67 -32.72 0.32 -16.98
C ALA A 67 -31.86 -0.42 -15.95
N GLY A 68 -32.51 -0.74 -14.82
CA GLY A 68 -32.02 -1.72 -13.86
C GLY A 68 -31.71 -3.05 -14.55
N VAL A 69 -30.43 -3.40 -14.56
CA VAL A 69 -30.01 -4.79 -14.66
C VAL A 69 -29.89 -5.26 -13.21
N THR A 70 -30.95 -5.90 -12.72
CA THR A 70 -30.85 -6.76 -11.54
C THR A 70 -29.81 -7.84 -11.86
N PRO A 71 -28.67 -7.94 -11.15
CA PRO A 71 -27.91 -9.17 -11.21
C PRO A 71 -28.78 -10.27 -10.61
N ALA A 72 -29.15 -11.25 -11.43
CA ALA A 72 -29.72 -12.49 -10.96
C ALA A 72 -28.68 -13.15 -10.05
N VAL A 73 -28.89 -13.02 -8.74
CA VAL A 73 -28.17 -13.77 -7.73
C VAL A 73 -28.56 -15.23 -7.94
N ALA A 74 -27.68 -15.99 -8.59
CA ALA A 74 -27.74 -17.43 -8.52
C ALA A 74 -27.52 -17.82 -7.04
N PRO A 75 -28.41 -18.60 -6.42
CA PRO A 75 -28.16 -19.12 -5.07
C PRO A 75 -26.89 -19.97 -5.09
N PRO A 76 -26.01 -19.89 -4.08
CA PRO A 76 -24.99 -20.91 -3.92
C PRO A 76 -25.70 -22.25 -3.71
N THR A 77 -25.49 -23.18 -4.63
CA THR A 77 -25.92 -24.56 -4.48
C THR A 77 -25.28 -25.09 -3.20
N ALA A 78 -26.10 -25.28 -2.17
CA ALA A 78 -25.72 -25.94 -0.94
C ALA A 78 -25.21 -27.33 -1.29
N GLY A 79 -23.90 -27.51 -1.24
CA GLY A 79 -23.26 -28.81 -1.29
C GLY A 79 -23.63 -29.58 -0.04
N THR A 80 -24.59 -30.48 -0.22
CA THR A 80 -25.01 -31.56 0.67
C THR A 80 -23.83 -32.12 1.47
N ALA A 81 -23.86 -31.89 2.78
CA ALA A 81 -23.23 -32.79 3.73
C ALA A 81 -23.98 -34.13 3.66
N LEU A 82 -23.24 -35.21 3.41
CA LEU A 82 -23.68 -36.56 3.74
C LEU A 82 -22.80 -37.10 4.88
N PRO A 83 -23.43 -37.65 5.93
CA PRO A 83 -22.74 -38.37 6.99
C PRO A 83 -22.52 -39.82 6.55
N THR A 84 -21.45 -40.44 7.04
CA THR A 84 -21.46 -41.89 7.25
C THR A 84 -20.59 -42.25 8.43
N ASP A 85 -21.31 -42.75 9.42
CA ASP A 85 -20.91 -43.56 10.56
C ASP A 85 -19.87 -44.63 10.20
N GLY A 86 -18.97 -44.89 11.15
CA GLY A 86 -17.91 -45.87 11.03
C GLY A 86 -17.42 -46.34 12.39
N THR A 87 -18.35 -47.00 13.10
CA THR A 87 -18.14 -48.18 13.97
C THR A 87 -16.81 -48.31 14.69
N GLY A 88 -16.93 -48.34 16.02
CA GLY A 88 -15.83 -48.49 16.95
C GLY A 88 -14.99 -49.76 16.77
N VAL A 89 -13.75 -49.59 17.19
CA VAL A 89 -13.02 -50.63 17.93
C VAL A 89 -12.44 -49.89 19.13
N THR A 90 -12.82 -50.32 20.33
CA THR A 90 -12.15 -49.97 21.58
C THR A 90 -11.03 -50.99 21.76
N PRO A 91 -9.74 -50.62 21.68
CA PRO A 91 -8.71 -51.38 22.35
C PRO A 91 -8.65 -50.82 23.77
N ALA A 92 -9.14 -51.60 24.74
CA ALA A 92 -8.73 -51.44 26.12
C ALA A 92 -7.22 -51.67 26.17
N VAL A 93 -6.46 -50.58 26.25
CA VAL A 93 -5.01 -50.58 26.49
C VAL A 93 -4.77 -49.86 27.80
N ALA A 94 -3.92 -50.50 28.60
CA ALA A 94 -3.51 -50.27 29.98
C ALA A 94 -3.47 -48.81 30.47
N PRO A 95 -3.61 -48.57 31.79
CA PRO A 95 -3.41 -47.24 32.36
C PRO A 95 -2.03 -46.71 31.95
N PRO A 96 -1.95 -45.50 31.36
CA PRO A 96 -0.65 -44.87 31.20
C PRO A 96 -0.14 -44.57 32.62
N THR A 97 1.00 -45.18 32.93
CA THR A 97 1.89 -44.70 33.99
C THR A 97 1.98 -43.19 33.86
N GLU A 98 1.53 -42.50 34.90
CA GLU A 98 1.73 -41.07 35.13
C GLU A 98 3.23 -40.82 35.33
N GLU A 99 3.98 -40.90 34.23
CA GLU A 99 5.30 -40.28 34.14
C GLU A 99 5.03 -38.79 34.04
N ALA A 100 5.18 -38.12 35.18
CA ALA A 100 5.01 -36.69 35.32
C ALA A 100 5.68 -35.96 34.16
N ALA A 101 4.87 -35.45 33.24
CA ALA A 101 5.34 -34.51 32.24
C ALA A 101 6.02 -33.36 33.00
N PRO A 102 7.24 -32.95 32.61
CA PRO A 102 7.85 -31.78 33.21
C PRO A 102 6.85 -30.63 33.08
N PRO A 103 6.72 -29.77 34.12
CA PRO A 103 5.85 -28.62 34.03
C PRO A 103 6.19 -27.89 32.74
N VAL A 104 5.20 -27.75 31.86
CA VAL A 104 5.33 -26.91 30.67
C VAL A 104 5.46 -25.51 31.23
N GLU A 105 6.70 -25.11 31.48
CA GLU A 105 7.05 -23.77 31.92
C GLU A 105 6.50 -22.86 30.83
N GLU A 106 5.40 -22.20 31.16
CA GLU A 106 4.56 -21.45 30.25
C GLU A 106 5.44 -20.33 29.69
N ALA A 107 6.05 -20.61 28.53
CA ALA A 107 7.03 -19.73 27.93
C ALA A 107 6.34 -18.40 27.65
N LEU A 108 6.69 -17.39 28.45
CA LEU A 108 6.13 -16.06 28.34
C LEU A 108 6.22 -15.63 26.86
N PRO A 109 5.11 -15.14 26.28
CA PRO A 109 5.13 -14.71 24.89
C PRO A 109 6.24 -13.67 24.72
N PRO A 110 6.96 -13.69 23.59
CA PRO A 110 8.04 -12.75 23.36
C PRO A 110 7.52 -11.30 23.47
N PRO A 111 8.33 -10.37 24.01
CA PRO A 111 7.92 -8.99 24.15
C PRO A 111 7.59 -8.38 22.78
N ILE A 112 6.47 -7.66 22.70
CA ILE A 112 6.07 -6.93 21.49
C ILE A 112 7.06 -5.80 21.19
N SER A 113 7.41 -5.61 19.91
CA SER A 113 8.29 -4.50 19.53
C SER A 113 7.56 -3.16 19.65
N PRO A 114 8.26 -2.03 19.85
CA PRO A 114 7.62 -0.71 19.92
C PRO A 114 6.91 -0.33 18.62
N GLU A 115 7.38 -0.80 17.46
CA GLU A 115 6.74 -0.60 16.16
C GLU A 115 5.44 -1.38 16.04
N GLN A 116 5.44 -2.64 16.51
CA GLN A 116 4.24 -3.46 16.61
C GLN A 116 3.20 -2.79 17.51
N ALA A 117 3.59 -2.40 18.72
CA ALA A 117 2.71 -1.74 19.67
C ALA A 117 2.12 -0.43 19.09
N LYS A 118 2.93 0.36 18.38
CA LYS A 118 2.48 1.59 17.69
C LYS A 118 1.51 1.28 16.56
N CYS A 119 1.76 0.22 15.79
CA CYS A 119 0.89 -0.20 14.70
C CYS A 119 -0.50 -0.60 15.22
N GLU A 120 -0.52 -1.50 16.20
CA GLU A 120 -1.74 -2.07 16.76
C GLU A 120 -2.56 -1.00 17.51
N ARG A 121 -1.91 -0.14 18.29
CA ARG A 121 -2.57 1.02 18.93
C ARG A 121 -3.16 2.00 17.91
N GLY A 122 -2.54 2.10 16.73
CA GLY A 122 -3.02 2.90 15.61
C GLY A 122 -4.11 2.23 14.77
N GLY A 123 -4.67 1.10 15.22
CA GLY A 123 -5.70 0.34 14.51
C GLY A 123 -5.19 -0.45 13.30
N GLY A 124 -3.87 -0.65 13.22
CA GLY A 124 -3.25 -1.50 12.21
C GLY A 124 -3.05 -2.93 12.67
N THR A 125 -2.63 -3.79 11.74
CA THR A 125 -2.23 -5.18 11.96
C THR A 125 -0.75 -5.33 11.64
N TRP A 126 -0.01 -5.98 12.54
CA TRP A 126 1.42 -6.26 12.36
C TRP A 126 1.63 -7.52 11.51
N ALA A 127 1.57 -7.35 10.20
CA ALA A 127 1.57 -8.44 9.23
C ALA A 127 2.99 -8.79 8.75
N LYS A 128 3.26 -10.07 8.52
CA LYS A 128 4.51 -10.53 7.91
C LYS A 128 4.46 -10.29 6.40
N VAL A 129 5.53 -9.74 5.83
CA VAL A 129 5.68 -9.49 4.39
C VAL A 129 6.95 -10.17 3.91
N GLY A 130 6.77 -11.25 3.14
CA GLY A 130 7.86 -12.04 2.59
C GLY A 130 8.89 -12.51 3.62
N ALA A 131 10.15 -12.55 3.19
CA ALA A 131 11.31 -12.78 4.06
C ALA A 131 11.84 -11.49 4.70
N LEU A 132 11.37 -10.33 4.25
CA LEU A 132 11.93 -9.01 4.54
C LEU A 132 11.51 -8.46 5.91
N GLY A 133 10.43 -8.97 6.49
CA GLY A 133 10.07 -8.67 7.88
C GLY A 133 8.58 -8.57 8.11
N ARG A 134 8.20 -7.64 8.99
CA ARG A 134 6.81 -7.35 9.35
C ARG A 134 6.55 -5.86 9.16
N ILE A 135 5.35 -5.51 8.70
CA ILE A 135 4.93 -4.12 8.49
C ILE A 135 3.61 -3.85 9.19
N CYS A 136 3.29 -2.56 9.30
CA CYS A 136 1.98 -2.13 9.73
C CYS A 136 1.02 -2.01 8.55
N VAL A 137 -0.01 -2.86 8.50
CA VAL A 137 -1.10 -2.77 7.52
C VAL A 137 -2.32 -2.14 8.19
N LYS A 138 -2.89 -1.09 7.61
CA LYS A 138 -4.08 -0.42 8.15
C LYS A 138 -5.26 -0.54 7.20
N PRO A 139 -6.49 -0.79 7.69
CA PRO A 139 -7.68 -0.67 6.87
C PRO A 139 -7.92 0.81 6.51
N THR A 140 -8.28 1.09 5.26
CA THR A 140 -8.57 2.45 4.80
C THR A 140 -10.01 2.88 5.13
N GLY A 141 -10.90 1.91 5.37
CA GLY A 141 -12.34 2.13 5.59
C GLY A 141 -13.13 2.56 4.35
N GLN A 142 -12.46 2.80 3.22
CA GLN A 142 -13.07 3.25 1.96
C GLN A 142 -13.01 2.17 0.87
N GLY A 143 -12.59 0.94 1.21
CA GLY A 143 -12.44 -0.16 0.25
C GLY A 143 -13.68 -0.37 -0.61
N GLY A 144 -13.48 -0.50 -1.93
CA GLY A 144 -14.56 -0.75 -2.89
C GLY A 144 -15.37 0.48 -3.32
N LYS A 145 -15.15 1.65 -2.71
CA LYS A 145 -15.78 2.90 -3.18
C LYS A 145 -15.21 3.30 -4.53
N SER A 146 -16.06 3.80 -5.44
CA SER A 146 -15.64 4.27 -6.75
C SER A 146 -14.68 5.46 -6.63
N CYS A 147 -13.64 5.49 -7.45
CA CYS A 147 -12.65 6.57 -7.53
C CYS A 147 -12.20 6.79 -8.97
N ARG A 148 -11.68 7.99 -9.26
CA ARG A 148 -11.07 8.33 -10.56
C ARG A 148 -9.60 8.70 -10.42
N VAL A 149 -9.22 9.25 -9.26
CA VAL A 149 -7.85 9.67 -8.95
C VAL A 149 -7.46 9.23 -7.55
N LYS A 150 -6.15 9.20 -7.25
CA LYS A 150 -5.65 8.83 -5.92
C LYS A 150 -6.26 9.65 -4.78
N SER A 151 -6.41 10.96 -4.97
CA SER A 151 -6.92 11.87 -3.93
C SER A 151 -8.37 11.62 -3.52
N ASP A 152 -9.12 10.79 -4.25
CA ASP A 152 -10.48 10.38 -3.86
C ASP A 152 -10.47 9.37 -2.69
N CYS A 153 -9.32 8.74 -2.43
CA CYS A 153 -9.17 7.64 -1.48
C CYS A 153 -8.23 8.01 -0.33
N LYS A 154 -8.45 7.41 0.86
CA LYS A 154 -7.48 7.45 1.96
C LYS A 154 -6.23 6.59 1.68
N GLY A 155 -6.35 5.65 0.74
CA GLY A 155 -5.25 4.81 0.24
C GLY A 155 -5.06 5.03 -1.26
N GLU A 156 -4.85 3.95 -2.01
CA GLU A 156 -4.72 4.02 -3.47
C GLU A 156 -6.06 3.85 -4.19
N CYS A 157 -6.19 4.45 -5.37
CA CYS A 157 -7.29 4.18 -6.30
C CYS A 157 -6.85 3.10 -7.30
N LEU A 158 -7.45 1.92 -7.27
CA LEU A 158 -7.07 0.81 -8.15
C LEU A 158 -7.48 1.10 -9.59
N ALA A 159 -6.54 1.13 -10.51
CA ALA A 159 -6.80 1.48 -11.91
C ALA A 159 -7.64 0.43 -12.64
N GLN A 160 -7.53 -0.84 -12.23
CA GLN A 160 -8.22 -1.96 -12.84
C GLN A 160 -9.73 -1.96 -12.56
N SER A 161 -10.11 -1.65 -11.32
CA SER A 161 -11.51 -1.66 -10.88
C SER A 161 -12.13 -0.27 -10.77
N GLY A 162 -11.32 0.79 -10.73
CA GLY A 162 -11.79 2.14 -10.44
C GLY A 162 -12.34 2.27 -9.01
N THR A 163 -11.76 1.55 -8.06
CA THR A 163 -12.20 1.55 -6.66
C THR A 163 -11.06 1.75 -5.66
N CYS A 164 -11.35 2.36 -4.52
CA CYS A 164 -10.38 2.54 -3.45
C CYS A 164 -9.92 1.20 -2.85
N ALA A 165 -8.63 1.13 -2.52
CA ALA A 165 -8.01 -0.01 -1.85
C ALA A 165 -8.55 -0.20 -0.42
N PRO A 166 -8.79 -1.44 0.04
CA PRO A 166 -9.29 -1.71 1.39
C PRO A 166 -8.24 -1.55 2.50
N ILE A 167 -6.95 -1.66 2.16
CA ILE A 167 -5.82 -1.60 3.09
C ILE A 167 -4.71 -0.68 2.56
N ALA A 168 -3.86 -0.19 3.47
CA ALA A 168 -2.66 0.55 3.15
C ALA A 168 -1.48 0.07 4.03
N PRO A 169 -0.27 -0.09 3.48
CA PRO A 169 0.06 0.03 2.06
C PRO A 169 -0.43 -1.20 1.26
N LEU A 170 -0.62 -1.05 -0.04
CA LEU A 170 -0.84 -2.18 -0.94
C LEU A 170 0.50 -2.85 -1.25
N MET A 171 0.68 -4.08 -0.79
CA MET A 171 1.89 -4.86 -1.07
C MET A 171 1.88 -5.40 -2.49
N GLY A 172 3.08 -5.60 -3.05
CA GLY A 172 3.28 -6.07 -4.41
C GLY A 172 3.11 -4.95 -5.45
N CYS A 173 3.11 -5.36 -6.72
CA CYS A 173 2.92 -4.45 -7.86
C CYS A 173 1.44 -4.35 -8.21
N ASN A 174 0.89 -3.14 -8.10
CA ASN A 174 -0.51 -2.86 -8.38
C ASN A 174 -0.61 -1.71 -9.40
N GLU A 175 -1.57 -1.79 -10.33
CA GLU A 175 -1.92 -0.64 -11.16
C GLU A 175 -2.86 0.30 -10.39
N VAL A 176 -2.41 1.54 -10.21
CA VAL A 176 -3.12 2.58 -9.46
C VAL A 176 -3.28 3.83 -10.31
N MET A 177 -4.32 4.61 -10.03
CA MET A 177 -4.47 5.96 -10.59
C MET A 177 -3.64 6.94 -9.75
N ASP A 178 -2.92 7.85 -10.39
CA ASP A 178 -2.29 8.97 -9.70
C ASP A 178 -3.28 10.12 -9.42
N ASN A 179 -2.81 11.23 -8.87
CA ASN A 179 -3.66 12.41 -8.59
C ASN A 179 -4.16 13.12 -9.87
N GLN A 180 -3.57 12.81 -11.03
CA GLN A 180 -3.96 13.35 -12.34
C GLN A 180 -4.85 12.37 -13.12
N GLY A 181 -5.19 11.21 -12.54
CA GLY A 181 -5.99 10.17 -13.20
C GLY A 181 -5.21 9.33 -14.20
N ARG A 182 -3.87 9.39 -14.17
CA ARG A 182 -3.01 8.57 -15.02
C ARG A 182 -2.81 7.22 -14.34
N ARG A 183 -2.88 6.16 -15.13
CA ARG A 183 -2.56 4.80 -14.68
C ARG A 183 -1.05 4.65 -14.51
N MET A 184 -0.61 4.17 -13.35
CA MET A 184 0.80 3.89 -13.06
C MET A 184 0.91 2.58 -12.28
N THR A 185 2.02 1.87 -12.48
CA THR A 185 2.35 0.69 -11.68
C THR A 185 3.12 1.12 -10.43
N GLN A 186 2.59 0.80 -9.25
CA GLN A 186 3.27 1.00 -7.98
C GLN A 186 3.64 -0.36 -7.38
N CYS A 187 4.93 -0.55 -7.09
CA CYS A 187 5.45 -1.77 -6.45
C CYS A 187 5.99 -1.43 -5.06
N LEU A 188 5.44 -2.07 -4.02
CA LEU A 188 5.97 -2.03 -2.66
C LEU A 188 6.34 -3.46 -2.22
N GLU A 189 7.55 -3.61 -1.67
CA GLU A 189 8.13 -4.87 -1.18
C GLU A 189 8.38 -4.84 0.33
#